data_AF-A0A7J2ZM12-F1
#
_entry.id   AF-A0A7J2ZM12-F1
#
_cell.length_a   1.000
_cell.length_b   1.000
_cell.length_c   1.000
_cell.angle_alpha   90.00
_cell.angle_beta   90.00
_cell.angle_gamma   90.00
#
_symmetry.space_group_name_H-M   'P 1'
#
loop_
_entity.id
_entity.type
_entity.pdbx_description
1 polymer ?
#
loop_
_entity_poly.entity_id
_entity_poly.type
_entity_poly.pdbx_seq_one_letter_code
_entity_poly.pdbx_strand_id
1 'polypeptide(L)' 'MIFESLKRVIAWLLGGFCILFGSIIAGHLEGGLGVSSVGYAFAFLIALMLILIGGLFWVCLAVAAKKE' A
#
# COMPACT_ATOMS: atom_id res chain seq x y z
N MET A 1 25.81 -4.37 11.84
CA MET A 1 25.66 -3.83 10.46
C MET A 1 24.57 -4.53 9.64
N ILE A 2 24.35 -5.85 9.74
CA ILE A 2 23.32 -6.56 8.94
C ILE A 2 21.88 -6.42 9.47
N PHE A 3 21.68 -6.27 10.78
CA PHE A 3 20.34 -6.18 11.36
C PHE A 3 19.55 -4.93 10.94
N GLU A 4 20.23 -3.78 10.82
CA GLU A 4 19.61 -2.50 10.45
C GLU A 4 19.14 -2.50 8.99
N SER A 5 19.97 -3.03 8.09
CA SER A 5 19.61 -3.19 6.68
C SER A 5 18.49 -4.22 6.49
N LEU A 6 18.45 -5.29 7.28
CA LEU A 6 17.37 -6.28 7.24
C LEU A 6 16.03 -5.70 7.72
N LYS A 7 16.04 -4.87 8.77
CA LYS A 7 14.85 -4.16 9.26
C LYS A 7 14.31 -3.17 8.21
N ARG A 8 15.20 -2.49 7.48
CA ARG A 8 14.82 -1.62 6.35
C ARG A 8 14.17 -2.41 5.21
N VAL A 9 14.74 -3.56 4.84
CA VAL A 9 14.19 -4.43 3.80
C VAL A 9 12.81 -4.96 4.18
N ILE A 10 12.58 -5.34 5.44
CA ILE A 10 11.26 -5.78 5.90
C ILE A 10 10.23 -4.65 5.83
N ALA A 11 10.60 -3.44 6.29
CA ALA A 11 9.72 -2.26 6.19
C ALA A 11 9.41 -1.91 4.72
N TRP A 12 10.39 -2.09 3.82
CA TRP A 12 10.24 -1.89 2.40
C TRP A 12 9.25 -2.89 1.77
N LEU A 13 9.43 -4.18 2.07
CA LEU A 13 8.55 -5.26 1.63
C LEU A 13 7.13 -5.09 2.16
N LEU A 14 6.96 -4.65 3.41
CA LEU A 14 5.65 -4.39 4.01
C LEU A 14 4.91 -3.26 3.29
N GLY A 15 5.61 -2.17 2.95
CA GLY A 15 5.05 -1.07 2.16
C GLY A 15 4.65 -1.51 0.76
N GLY A 16 5.52 -2.26 0.07
CA GLY A 16 5.24 -2.84 -1.24
C GLY A 16 4.05 -3.79 -1.24
N PHE A 17 3.93 -4.64 -0.22
CA PHE A 17 2.79 -5.55 -0.05
C PHE A 17 1.47 -4.79 0.14
N CYS A 18 1.48 -3.70 0.90
CA CYS A 18 0.31 -2.82 1.06
C CYS A 18 -0.13 -2.19 -0.27
N ILE A 19 0.80 -1.69 -1.07
CA ILE A 19 0.50 -1.11 -2.40
C ILE A 19 -0.02 -2.19 -3.36
N LEU A 20 0.56 -3.39 -3.32
CA LEU A 20 0.15 -4.50 -4.16
C LEU A 20 -1.28 -4.93 -3.86
N PHE A 21 -1.65 -5.09 -2.59
CA PHE A 21 -3.03 -5.37 -2.19
C PHE A 21 -3.98 -4.25 -2.58
N GLY A 22 -3.61 -2.98 -2.36
CA GLY A 22 -4.41 -1.85 -2.81
C GLY A 22 -4.65 -1.83 -4.32
N SER A 23 -3.61 -2.13 -5.11
CA SER A 23 -3.72 -2.18 -6.58
C SER A 23 -4.57 -3.36 -7.08
N ILE A 24 -4.47 -4.52 -6.44
CA ILE A 24 -5.34 -5.67 -6.78
C ILE A 24 -6.80 -5.32 -6.51
N ILE A 25 -7.11 -4.72 -5.35
CA ILE A 25 -8.48 -4.33 -5.01
C ILE A 25 -8.99 -3.29 -6.01
N ALA A 26 -8.21 -2.26 -6.32
CA ALA A 26 -8.59 -1.24 -7.30
C ALA A 26 -8.77 -1.81 -8.71
N GLY A 27 -7.95 -2.80 -9.10
CA GLY A 27 -8.00 -3.43 -10.42
C GLY A 27 -9.14 -4.44 -10.58
N HIS A 28 -9.52 -5.14 -9.51
CA HIS A 28 -10.67 -6.06 -9.49
C HIS A 28 -12.02 -5.36 -9.24
N LEU A 29 -12.01 -4.04 -9.07
CA LEU A 29 -13.22 -3.24 -8.96
C LEU A 29 -13.83 -3.03 -10.36
N GLU A 30 -14.45 -4.08 -10.89
CA GLU A 30 -15.31 -4.01 -12.07
C GLU A 30 -16.75 -3.65 -11.67
N GLY A 31 -17.27 -2.57 -12.25
CA GLY A 31 -18.67 -2.18 -12.09
C GLY A 31 -19.60 -3.14 -12.85
N GLY A 32 -20.01 -4.22 -12.20
CA GLY A 32 -20.96 -5.20 -12.73
C GLY A 32 -22.40 -4.99 -12.24
N LEU A 33 -23.37 -5.52 -13.00
CA LEU A 33 -24.79 -5.53 -12.66
C LEU A 33 -25.01 -6.19 -11.28
N GLY A 34 -25.44 -5.38 -10.29
CA GLY A 34 -25.74 -5.85 -8.93
C GLY A 34 -24.83 -5.29 -7.83
N VAL A 35 -23.76 -4.57 -8.17
CA VAL A 35 -22.91 -3.91 -7.17
C VAL A 35 -23.54 -2.57 -6.77
N SER A 36 -23.88 -2.43 -5.49
CA SER A 36 -24.31 -1.14 -4.94
C SER A 36 -23.20 -0.11 -5.12
N SER A 37 -23.51 1.03 -5.75
CA SER A 37 -22.58 2.13 -6.05
C SER A 37 -21.81 2.59 -4.80
N VAL A 38 -22.44 2.45 -3.63
CA VAL A 38 -21.86 2.77 -2.32
C VAL A 38 -20.74 1.78 -1.95
N GLY A 39 -20.93 0.48 -2.18
CA GLY A 39 -19.93 -0.54 -1.90
C GLY A 39 -18.72 -0.45 -2.82
N TYR A 40 -18.95 -0.08 -4.09
CA TYR A 40 -17.88 0.21 -5.04
C TYR A 40 -17.03 1.40 -4.58
N ALA A 41 -17.66 2.52 -4.25
CA ALA A 41 -16.96 3.71 -3.76
C ALA A 41 -16.18 3.42 -2.46
N PHE A 42 -16.75 2.63 -1.55
CA PHE A 42 -16.10 2.28 -0.29
C PHE A 42 -14.87 1.39 -0.49
N ALA A 43 -14.96 0.39 -1.36
CA ALA A 43 -13.82 -0.48 -1.67
C ALA A 43 -12.70 0.28 -2.39
N PHE A 44 -13.05 1.23 -3.27
CA PHE A 44 -12.07 2.13 -3.90
C PHE A 44 -11.37 3.02 -2.87
N LEU A 45 -12.11 3.53 -1.89
CA LEU A 45 -11.57 4.37 -0.82
C LEU A 45 -10.59 3.59 0.06
N ILE A 46 -10.91 2.33 0.39
CA ILE A 46 -10.01 1.42 1.10
C ILE A 46 -8.74 1.15 0.28
N ALA A 47 -8.88 0.81 -0.99
CA ALA A 47 -7.74 0.57 -1.89
C ALA A 47 -6.80 1.77 -1.96
N LEU A 48 -7.37 2.98 -2.08
CA LEU A 48 -6.64 4.23 -2.08
C LEU A 48 -5.92 4.47 -0.74
N MET A 49 -6.59 4.21 0.39
CA MET A 49 -6.00 4.36 1.71
C MET A 49 -4.80 3.41 1.91
N LEU A 50 -4.91 2.16 1.44
CA LEU A 50 -3.81 1.19 1.48
C LEU A 50 -2.59 1.65 0.65
N ILE A 51 -2.83 2.19 -0.55
CA ILE A 51 -1.76 2.72 -1.41
C ILE A 51 -1.07 3.92 -0.75
N LEU A 52 -1.83 4.85 -0.18
CA LEU A 52 -1.25 6.00 0.52
C LEU A 52 -0.41 5.58 1.74
N ILE A 53 -0.90 4.65 2.55
CA ILE A 53 -0.15 4.16 3.72
C ILE A 53 1.12 3.43 3.28
N GLY A 54 1.04 2.57 2.27
CA GLY A 54 2.20 1.86 1.71
C GLY A 54 3.24 2.83 1.13
N GLY A 55 2.79 3.87 0.40
CA GLY A 55 3.66 4.92 -0.13
C GLY A 55 4.32 5.76 0.96
N LEU A 56 3.56 6.13 2.01
CA LEU A 56 4.11 6.86 3.16
C LEU A 56 5.19 6.05 3.88
N PHE A 57 4.99 4.74 4.03
CA PHE A 57 5.98 3.83 4.60
C PHE A 57 7.29 3.84 3.82
N TRP A 58 7.20 3.92 2.49
CA TRP A 58 8.34 3.97 1.59
C TRP A 58 9.08 5.31 1.66
N VAL A 59 8.36 6.43 1.78
CA VAL A 59 8.95 7.77 2.00
C VAL A 59 9.66 7.83 3.36
N CYS A 60 9.03 7.34 4.42
CA CYS A 60 9.64 7.26 5.75
C CYS A 60 10.92 6.42 5.72
N LEU A 61 10.93 5.32 4.97
CA LEU A 61 12.11 4.49 4.79
C LEU A 61 13.22 5.23 4.03
N ALA A 62 12.89 5.95 2.96
CA ALA A 62 13.87 6.74 2.20
C ALA A 62 14.51 7.84 3.06
N VAL A 63 13.73 8.51 3.91
CA VAL A 63 14.23 9.51 4.86
C VAL A 63 15.12 8.87 5.93
N ALA A 64 14.73 7.70 6.45
CA ALA A 64 15.54 6.95 7.42
C ALA A 64 16.85 6.42 6.81
N ALA A 65 16.85 6.07 5.52
CA ALA A 65 18.05 5.66 4.78
C ALA A 65 19.02 6.82 4.53
N LYS A 66 18.52 8.05 4.37
CA LYS A 66 19.35 9.25 4.15
C LYS A 66 20.03 9.79 5.41
N LYS A 67 19.55 9.40 6.61
CA LYS A 67 20.09 9.86 7.89
C LYS A 67 21.29 9.04 8.41
N GLU A 68 21.63 7.93 7.76
CA GLU A 68 22.95 7.27 7.92
C GLU A 68 23.96 7.86 6.93
#